data_AF-A0A8S3QI20-F1
#
_entry.id   AF-A0A8S3QI20-F1
#
_cell.length_a   1.000
_cell.length_b   1.000
_cell.length_c   1.000
_cell.angle_alpha   90.00
_cell.angle_beta   90.00
_cell.angle_gamma   90.00
#
_symmetry.space_group_name_H-M   'P 1'
#
loop_
_entity.id
_entity.type
_entity.pdbx_description
1 polymer ?
#
loop_
_entity_poly.entity_id
_entity_poly.type
_entity_poly.pdbx_seq_one_letter_code
_entity_poly.pdbx_strand_id
1 'polypeptide(L)'
;MASAALKGLQKFETENNITSNSIFENNSIANNMIYEICKAFISMSGCQKSGDALDFNDYLASINEKNYLVTFLHNRFNILFVDGGTVYHRGHINNYLTSGRCSKTNKLISSISTRIENETLLSECRALGIIEKLICGPLWRILEDDKISFFEMNAYWQILIEKIDKLSNDASELLKGNQIFHVAGADILKKDVIYDCLFETYDKFDALTLQAL
;
A
#
# COMPACT_ATOMS: atom_id res chain seq x y z
N MET A 1 5.40 13.44 4.65
CA MET A 1 5.52 11.97 4.64
C MET A 1 5.34 11.41 3.22
N ALA A 2 4.18 11.58 2.57
CA ALA A 2 3.98 11.10 1.19
C ALA A 2 5.06 11.56 0.18
N SER A 3 5.47 12.85 0.19
CA SER A 3 6.56 13.33 -0.69
C SER A 3 7.94 12.74 -0.38
N ALA A 4 8.20 12.39 0.89
CA ALA A 4 9.46 11.74 1.27
C ALA A 4 9.44 10.26 0.87
N ALA A 5 8.32 9.57 1.08
CA ALA A 5 8.10 8.21 0.60
C ALA A 5 8.27 8.12 -0.92
N LEU A 6 7.69 9.05 -1.69
CA LEU A 6 7.86 9.10 -3.14
C LEU A 6 9.32 9.24 -3.57
N LYS A 7 10.11 10.08 -2.89
CA LYS A 7 11.55 10.21 -3.16
C LYS A 7 12.33 8.94 -2.78
N GLY A 8 11.94 8.28 -1.70
CA GLY A 8 12.50 6.99 -1.28
C GLY A 8 12.27 5.90 -2.33
N LEU A 9 11.02 5.76 -2.78
CA LEU A 9 10.65 4.84 -3.86
C LEU A 9 11.44 5.13 -5.15
N GLN A 10 11.51 6.40 -5.58
CA GLN A 10 12.29 6.77 -6.77
C GLN A 10 13.78 6.38 -6.65
N LYS A 11 14.36 6.55 -5.46
CA LYS A 11 15.74 6.15 -5.19
C LYS A 11 15.91 4.64 -5.29
N PHE A 12 15.01 3.88 -4.66
CA PHE A 12 15.02 2.41 -4.69
C PHE A 12 14.81 1.85 -6.11
N GLU A 13 13.87 2.43 -6.88
CA GLU A 13 13.62 2.09 -8.28
C GLU A 13 14.87 2.32 -9.15
N THR A 14 15.59 3.43 -8.91
CA THR A 14 16.85 3.74 -9.61
C THR A 14 17.96 2.75 -9.26
N GLU A 15 18.11 2.40 -7.97
CA GLU A 15 19.11 1.44 -7.49
C GLU A 15 18.87 0.02 -8.03
N ASN A 16 17.61 -0.35 -8.27
CA ASN A 16 17.22 -1.65 -8.81
C ASN A 16 17.04 -1.66 -10.34
N ASN A 17 17.45 -0.60 -11.05
CA ASN A 17 17.35 -0.45 -12.51
C ASN A 17 15.94 -0.70 -13.08
N ILE A 18 14.90 -0.33 -12.33
CA ILE A 18 13.53 -0.41 -12.84
C ILE A 18 13.31 0.73 -13.82
N THR A 19 13.09 0.39 -15.08
CA THR A 19 12.70 1.36 -16.11
C THR A 19 11.22 1.16 -16.42
N SER A 20 10.45 2.25 -16.47
CA SER A 20 9.04 2.17 -16.88
C SER A 20 8.72 3.14 -18.02
N ASN A 21 7.90 2.66 -18.96
CA ASN A 21 7.15 3.46 -19.90
C ASN A 21 5.85 3.97 -19.25
N SER A 22 5.91 4.55 -18.04
CA SER A 22 4.68 5.05 -17.40
C SER A 22 4.13 6.28 -18.11
N ILE A 23 2.81 6.43 -18.07
CA ILE A 23 2.10 7.61 -18.61
C ILE A 23 2.31 8.84 -17.70
N PHE A 24 2.90 8.65 -16.50
CA PHE A 24 3.05 9.66 -15.46
C PHE A 24 4.53 9.84 -15.09
N GLU A 25 5.26 10.60 -15.91
CA GLU A 25 6.73 10.73 -15.87
C GLU A 25 7.32 11.38 -14.59
N ASN A 26 6.49 11.91 -13.69
CA ASN A 26 6.95 12.71 -12.53
C ASN A 26 6.88 12.03 -11.16
N ASN A 27 6.39 10.79 -11.06
CA ASN A 27 6.23 10.08 -9.78
C ASN A 27 6.95 8.72 -9.80
N SER A 28 7.12 8.11 -8.62
CA SER A 28 7.57 6.72 -8.50
C SER A 28 6.67 5.77 -9.32
N ILE A 29 7.29 4.74 -9.88
CA ILE A 29 6.65 3.66 -10.64
C ILE A 29 5.66 2.90 -9.77
N ALA A 30 6.01 2.56 -8.52
CA ALA A 30 5.08 1.92 -7.59
C ALA A 30 3.85 2.80 -7.30
N ASN A 31 4.05 4.09 -7.04
CA ASN A 31 2.94 5.02 -6.85
C ASN A 31 2.04 5.11 -8.09
N ASN A 32 2.63 5.15 -9.28
CA ASN A 32 1.88 5.15 -10.54
C ASN A 32 1.09 3.86 -10.75
N MET A 33 1.67 2.71 -10.40
CA MET A 33 0.98 1.42 -10.45
C MET A 33 -0.22 1.39 -9.48
N ILE A 34 -0.04 1.81 -8.23
CA ILE A 34 -1.14 1.90 -7.25
C ILE A 34 -2.26 2.79 -7.78
N TYR A 35 -1.91 3.95 -8.34
CA TYR A 35 -2.88 4.87 -8.93
C TYR A 35 -3.60 4.27 -10.15
N GLU A 36 -2.88 3.61 -11.06
CA GLU A 36 -3.45 2.91 -12.22
C GLU A 36 -4.45 1.82 -11.79
N ILE A 37 -4.09 1.01 -10.79
CA ILE A 37 -4.95 -0.04 -10.22
C ILE A 37 -6.22 0.55 -9.62
N CYS A 38 -6.09 1.60 -8.80
CA CYS A 38 -7.26 2.26 -8.20
C CYS A 38 -8.16 2.89 -9.26
N LYS A 39 -7.58 3.51 -10.29
CA LYS A 39 -8.31 4.06 -11.43
C LYS A 39 -8.99 2.98 -12.28
N ALA A 40 -8.48 1.76 -12.30
CA ALA A 40 -9.09 0.66 -13.02
C ALA A 40 -10.27 0.04 -12.25
N PHE A 41 -10.12 -0.16 -10.94
CA PHE A 41 -11.00 -1.06 -10.18
C PHE A 41 -11.91 -0.40 -9.14
N ILE A 42 -11.83 0.91 -8.92
CA ILE A 42 -12.73 1.62 -7.99
C ILE A 42 -13.88 2.27 -8.76
N SER A 43 -15.13 2.04 -8.36
CA SER A 43 -16.32 2.48 -9.11
C SER A 43 -16.49 4.01 -9.21
N MET A 44 -16.06 4.77 -8.21
CA MET A 44 -16.13 6.25 -8.22
C MET A 44 -14.94 6.92 -8.93
N SER A 45 -13.83 6.20 -9.10
CA SER A 45 -12.59 6.68 -9.77
C SER A 45 -12.29 5.94 -11.07
N GLY A 46 -13.18 5.02 -11.46
CA GLY A 46 -13.11 4.23 -12.66
C GLY A 46 -13.10 5.17 -13.86
N CYS A 47 -12.10 5.06 -14.72
CA CYS A 47 -12.21 5.71 -16.01
C CYS A 47 -13.41 5.09 -16.73
N GLN A 48 -14.53 5.81 -16.90
CA GLN A 48 -15.72 5.28 -17.60
C GLN A 48 -15.40 4.76 -19.02
N LYS A 49 -14.23 5.12 -19.57
CA LYS A 49 -13.74 4.69 -20.88
C LYS A 49 -12.73 3.52 -20.84
N SER A 50 -12.13 3.20 -19.68
CA SER A 50 -11.00 2.26 -19.61
C SER A 50 -10.81 1.53 -18.27
N GLY A 51 -11.62 1.81 -17.27
CA GLY A 51 -11.68 1.04 -16.02
C GLY A 51 -12.65 -0.13 -16.15
N ASP A 52 -12.57 -1.06 -15.22
CA ASP A 52 -13.34 -2.30 -15.21
C ASP A 52 -13.90 -2.60 -13.80
N ALA A 53 -14.26 -1.54 -13.09
CA ALA A 53 -14.62 -1.61 -11.68
C ALA A 53 -15.92 -2.40 -11.42
N LEU A 54 -16.90 -2.33 -12.32
CA LEU A 54 -18.17 -3.06 -12.15
C LEU A 54 -17.94 -4.56 -12.26
N ASP A 55 -17.35 -5.01 -13.37
CA ASP A 55 -17.08 -6.43 -13.62
C ASP A 55 -16.10 -7.01 -12.59
N PHE A 56 -15.14 -6.22 -12.11
CA PHE A 56 -14.26 -6.61 -11.01
C PHE A 56 -15.01 -6.81 -9.69
N ASN A 57 -15.91 -5.89 -9.33
CA ASN A 57 -16.71 -6.03 -8.12
C ASN A 57 -17.69 -7.21 -8.22
N ASP A 58 -18.26 -7.47 -9.40
CA ASP A 58 -19.10 -8.64 -9.66
C ASP A 58 -18.31 -9.94 -9.54
N TYR A 59 -17.06 -9.95 -10.05
CA TYR A 59 -16.14 -11.07 -9.85
C TYR A 59 -15.83 -11.30 -8.37
N LEU A 60 -15.51 -10.26 -7.61
CA LEU A 60 -15.25 -10.37 -6.17
C LEU A 60 -16.48 -10.91 -5.43
N ALA A 61 -17.67 -10.41 -5.75
CA ALA A 61 -18.92 -10.93 -5.20
C ALA A 61 -19.13 -12.42 -5.52
N SER A 62 -18.74 -12.87 -6.72
CA SER A 62 -18.84 -14.28 -7.13
C SER A 62 -17.94 -15.23 -6.34
N ILE A 63 -16.84 -14.72 -5.75
CA ILE A 63 -15.92 -15.49 -4.90
C ILE A 63 -16.09 -15.16 -3.41
N ASN A 64 -17.18 -14.47 -3.05
CA ASN A 64 -17.47 -14.00 -1.69
C ASN A 64 -16.35 -13.15 -1.07
N GLU A 65 -15.71 -12.32 -1.89
CA GLU A 65 -14.73 -11.32 -1.46
C GLU A 65 -15.21 -9.90 -1.73
N LYS A 66 -14.48 -8.94 -1.16
CA LYS A 66 -14.75 -7.52 -1.34
C LYS A 66 -13.56 -6.78 -1.91
N ASN A 67 -13.82 -5.60 -2.45
CA ASN A 67 -12.76 -4.71 -2.90
C ASN A 67 -12.16 -3.99 -1.69
N TYR A 68 -10.87 -4.22 -1.46
CA TYR A 68 -10.13 -3.61 -0.37
C TYR A 68 -9.51 -2.24 -0.75
N LEU A 69 -9.53 -1.88 -2.05
CA LEU A 69 -8.97 -0.61 -2.52
C LEU A 69 -9.82 0.56 -2.02
N VAL A 70 -9.15 1.63 -1.59
CA VAL A 70 -9.80 2.82 -1.06
C VAL A 70 -9.73 3.95 -2.09
N THR A 71 -10.73 4.82 -2.09
CA THR A 71 -10.79 5.90 -3.09
C THR A 71 -9.78 7.00 -2.78
N PHE A 72 -9.01 7.43 -3.79
CA PHE A 72 -8.09 8.59 -3.70
C PHE A 72 -8.76 9.94 -3.39
N LEU A 73 -10.08 10.06 -3.60
CA LEU A 73 -10.82 11.26 -3.26
C LEU A 73 -10.95 11.38 -1.73
N HIS A 74 -10.48 12.51 -1.20
CA HIS A 74 -10.56 12.95 0.20
C HIS A 74 -9.55 12.39 1.22
N ASN A 75 -8.69 11.40 0.89
CA ASN A 75 -7.66 10.88 1.81
C ASN A 75 -6.23 10.90 1.23
N ARG A 76 -5.75 12.07 0.78
CA ARG A 76 -4.50 12.15 -0.02
C ARG A 76 -3.21 11.78 0.72
N PHE A 77 -3.19 11.79 2.06
CA PHE A 77 -1.95 11.60 2.81
C PHE A 77 -1.69 10.13 3.15
N ASN A 78 -2.72 9.37 3.54
CA ASN A 78 -2.57 7.98 3.95
C ASN A 78 -2.86 6.98 2.83
N ILE A 79 -3.57 7.40 1.77
CA ILE A 79 -4.04 6.49 0.71
C ILE A 79 -2.92 5.70 0.03
N LEU A 80 -1.75 6.32 -0.18
CA LEU A 80 -0.60 5.63 -0.76
C LEU A 80 -0.17 4.42 0.09
N PHE A 81 -0.18 4.56 1.41
CA PHE A 81 0.20 3.50 2.33
C PHE A 81 -0.89 2.42 2.42
N VAL A 82 -2.17 2.84 2.50
CA VAL A 82 -3.34 1.95 2.54
C VAL A 82 -3.46 1.10 1.29
N ASP A 83 -3.44 1.73 0.12
CA ASP A 83 -3.58 1.03 -1.15
C ASP A 83 -2.30 0.29 -1.52
N GLY A 84 -1.12 0.71 -1.05
CA GLY A 84 0.11 -0.08 -1.17
C GLY A 84 -0.03 -1.48 -0.56
N GLY A 85 -0.51 -1.56 0.69
CA GLY A 85 -0.78 -2.85 1.32
C GLY A 85 -1.86 -3.67 0.61
N THR A 86 -2.90 -3.00 0.11
CA THR A 86 -3.97 -3.66 -0.65
C THR A 86 -3.48 -4.21 -1.99
N VAL A 87 -2.62 -3.47 -2.70
CA VAL A 87 -1.99 -3.91 -3.94
C VAL A 87 -1.03 -5.06 -3.67
N TYR A 88 -0.39 -5.16 -2.51
CA TYR A 88 0.39 -6.35 -2.17
C TYR A 88 -0.50 -7.60 -2.06
N HIS A 89 -1.68 -7.47 -1.44
CA HIS A 89 -2.76 -8.47 -1.37
C HIS A 89 -3.44 -8.74 -2.75
N ARG A 90 -2.72 -8.55 -3.87
CA ARG A 90 -3.19 -8.67 -5.26
C ARG A 90 -3.81 -9.99 -5.69
N GLY A 91 -3.89 -11.03 -4.85
CA GLY A 91 -4.33 -12.37 -5.27
C GLY A 91 -5.61 -12.34 -6.10
N HIS A 92 -6.62 -11.59 -5.67
CA HIS A 92 -7.87 -11.43 -6.41
C HIS A 92 -7.73 -10.58 -7.68
N ILE A 93 -6.88 -9.55 -7.69
CA ILE A 93 -6.62 -8.72 -8.87
C ILE A 93 -5.93 -9.55 -9.94
N ASN A 94 -4.88 -10.30 -9.59
CA ASN A 94 -4.16 -11.15 -10.54
C ASN A 94 -5.06 -12.26 -11.09
N ASN A 95 -5.85 -12.90 -10.24
CA ASN A 95 -6.82 -13.91 -10.67
C ASN A 95 -7.87 -13.31 -11.61
N TYR A 96 -8.34 -12.10 -11.34
CA TYR A 96 -9.27 -11.39 -12.23
C TYR A 96 -8.65 -11.12 -13.61
N LEU A 97 -7.44 -10.56 -13.64
CA LEU A 97 -6.70 -10.24 -14.87
C LEU A 97 -6.42 -11.49 -15.73
N THR A 98 -6.20 -12.63 -15.09
CA THR A 98 -5.92 -13.92 -15.76
C THR A 98 -7.16 -14.75 -16.08
N SER A 99 -8.32 -14.44 -15.49
CA SER A 99 -9.58 -15.19 -15.66
C SER A 99 -10.20 -15.14 -17.05
N GLY A 100 -9.70 -14.26 -17.93
CA GLY A 100 -10.28 -14.01 -19.26
C GLY A 100 -11.52 -13.11 -19.26
N ARG A 101 -11.95 -12.60 -18.09
CA ARG A 101 -13.03 -11.60 -17.96
C ARG A 101 -12.62 -10.22 -18.47
N CYS A 102 -11.32 -9.92 -18.40
CA CYS A 102 -10.75 -8.64 -18.83
C CYS A 102 -10.55 -8.56 -20.35
N SER A 103 -10.88 -7.41 -20.94
CA SER A 103 -10.53 -7.13 -22.32
C SER A 103 -9.03 -6.85 -22.49
N LYS A 104 -8.31 -7.72 -23.21
CA LYS A 104 -6.88 -7.56 -23.53
C LYS A 104 -6.57 -6.33 -24.40
N THR A 105 -7.57 -5.71 -25.02
CA THR A 105 -7.39 -4.49 -25.81
C THR A 105 -7.38 -3.22 -24.94
N ASN A 106 -7.74 -3.33 -23.66
CA ASN A 106 -7.71 -2.21 -22.73
C ASN A 106 -6.26 -1.94 -22.27
N LYS A 107 -5.69 -0.82 -22.73
CA LYS A 107 -4.30 -0.43 -22.42
C LYS A 107 -4.04 -0.24 -20.93
N LEU A 108 -5.02 0.24 -20.16
CA LEU A 108 -4.88 0.41 -18.71
C LEU A 108 -4.74 -0.95 -18.02
N ILE A 109 -5.63 -1.88 -18.33
CA ILE A 109 -5.63 -3.24 -17.79
C ILE A 109 -4.38 -4.01 -18.23
N SER A 110 -3.93 -3.83 -19.48
CA SER A 110 -2.68 -4.40 -19.97
C SER A 110 -1.45 -3.85 -19.24
N SER A 111 -1.42 -2.54 -18.93
CA SER A 111 -0.33 -1.92 -18.15
C SER A 111 -0.25 -2.48 -16.73
N ILE A 112 -1.41 -2.68 -16.09
CA ILE A 112 -1.49 -3.27 -14.75
C ILE A 112 -1.01 -4.72 -14.79
N SER A 113 -1.46 -5.50 -15.77
CA SER A 113 -1.11 -6.92 -15.90
C SER A 113 0.39 -7.17 -16.03
N THR A 114 1.13 -6.29 -16.71
CA THR A 114 2.59 -6.44 -16.83
C THR A 114 3.36 -6.05 -15.58
N ARG A 115 2.78 -5.22 -14.70
CA ARG A 115 3.43 -4.72 -13.49
C ARG A 115 3.07 -5.48 -12.22
N ILE A 116 1.89 -6.09 -12.17
CA ILE A 116 1.37 -6.78 -10.98
C ILE A 116 2.16 -8.04 -10.58
N GLU A 117 3.03 -8.51 -11.46
CA GLU A 117 3.96 -9.61 -11.22
C GLU A 117 5.39 -9.13 -10.90
N ASN A 118 5.68 -7.83 -11.01
CA ASN A 118 7.02 -7.30 -10.75
C ASN A 118 7.33 -7.32 -9.24
N GLU A 119 8.27 -8.16 -8.86
CA GLU A 119 8.58 -8.43 -7.45
C GLU A 119 9.12 -7.22 -6.70
N THR A 120 9.87 -6.36 -7.39
CA THR A 120 10.42 -5.14 -6.79
C THR A 120 9.32 -4.14 -6.50
N LEU A 121 8.41 -3.89 -7.45
CA LEU A 121 7.24 -3.00 -7.25
C LEU A 121 6.31 -3.53 -6.16
N LEU A 122 6.16 -4.85 -6.08
CA LEU A 122 5.36 -5.48 -5.03
C LEU A 122 6.02 -5.37 -3.65
N SER A 123 7.34 -5.43 -3.58
CA SER A 123 8.09 -5.23 -2.33
C SER A 123 7.94 -3.80 -1.82
N GLU A 124 7.93 -2.82 -2.72
CA GLU A 124 7.61 -1.42 -2.38
C GLU A 124 6.17 -1.28 -1.87
N CYS A 125 5.20 -1.91 -2.55
CA CYS A 125 3.81 -1.92 -2.10
C CYS A 125 3.67 -2.57 -0.71
N ARG A 126 4.42 -3.64 -0.45
CA ARG A 126 4.47 -4.29 0.87
C ARG A 126 5.05 -3.36 1.93
N ALA A 127 6.18 -2.71 1.65
CA ALA A 127 6.81 -1.75 2.56
C ALA A 127 5.85 -0.61 2.93
N LEU A 128 5.15 -0.05 1.94
CA LEU A 128 4.11 0.96 2.15
C LEU A 128 2.97 0.44 3.03
N GLY A 129 2.52 -0.80 2.81
CA GLY A 129 1.50 -1.45 3.63
C GLY A 129 1.95 -1.70 5.07
N ILE A 130 3.20 -2.11 5.29
CA ILE A 130 3.79 -2.27 6.63
C ILE A 130 3.82 -0.93 7.36
N ILE A 131 4.25 0.14 6.68
CA ILE A 131 4.23 1.50 7.22
C ILE A 131 2.80 1.92 7.59
N GLU A 132 1.79 1.58 6.78
CA GLU A 132 0.38 1.83 7.13
C GLU A 132 -0.01 1.11 8.43
N LYS A 133 0.23 -0.19 8.51
CA LYS A 133 -0.26 -1.01 9.62
C LYS A 133 0.44 -0.71 10.93
N LEU A 134 1.73 -0.37 10.89
CA LEU A 134 2.56 -0.20 12.10
C LEU A 134 2.75 1.26 12.51
N ILE A 135 2.63 2.22 11.57
CA ILE A 135 2.95 3.64 11.81
C ILE A 135 1.75 4.53 11.54
N CYS A 136 1.35 4.68 10.27
CA CYS A 136 0.37 5.70 9.88
C CYS A 136 -1.03 5.38 10.43
N GLY A 137 -1.49 4.15 10.29
CA GLY A 137 -2.79 3.69 10.77
C GLY A 137 -2.93 3.82 12.30
N PRO A 138 -1.98 3.31 13.10
CA PRO A 138 -2.00 3.49 14.54
C PRO A 138 -1.97 4.97 14.97
N LEU A 139 -1.12 5.78 14.34
CA LEU A 139 -1.07 7.22 14.59
C LEU A 139 -2.41 7.91 14.29
N TRP A 140 -3.09 7.51 13.21
CA TRP A 140 -4.40 8.05 12.86
C TRP A 140 -5.47 7.70 13.89
N ARG A 141 -5.47 6.46 14.39
CA ARG A 141 -6.38 6.03 15.46
C ARG A 141 -6.13 6.76 16.78
N ILE A 142 -4.86 7.05 17.09
CA ILE A 142 -4.48 7.87 18.24
C ILE A 142 -5.02 9.30 18.08
N LEU A 143 -4.90 9.88 16.88
CA LEU A 143 -5.39 11.23 16.57
C LEU A 143 -6.92 11.34 16.59
N GLU A 144 -7.62 10.28 16.21
CA GLU A 144 -9.08 10.20 16.22
C GLU A 144 -9.66 9.76 17.58
N ASP A 145 -8.83 9.38 18.55
CA ASP A 145 -9.30 9.00 19.89
C ASP A 145 -9.66 10.23 20.72
N ASP A 146 -10.95 10.39 21.00
CA ASP A 146 -11.50 11.48 21.83
C ASP A 146 -10.93 11.49 23.27
N LYS A 147 -10.30 10.41 23.72
CA LYS A 147 -9.72 10.31 25.08
C LYS A 147 -8.33 10.91 25.18
N ILE A 148 -7.64 11.10 24.06
CA ILE A 148 -6.26 11.60 24.06
C ILE A 148 -6.31 13.10 23.85
N SER A 149 -5.81 13.85 24.83
CA SER A 149 -5.73 15.30 24.68
C SER A 149 -4.68 15.68 23.64
N PHE A 150 -4.90 16.81 22.96
CA PHE A 150 -3.91 17.36 22.03
C PHE A 150 -2.52 17.57 22.66
N PHE A 151 -2.44 17.79 23.98
CA PHE A 151 -1.15 17.95 24.66
C PHE A 151 -0.39 16.64 24.82
N GLU A 152 -1.10 15.53 25.04
CA GLU A 152 -0.51 14.18 25.12
C GLU A 152 0.02 13.70 23.77
N MET A 153 -0.48 14.25 22.66
CA MET A 153 0.05 13.98 21.31
C MET A 153 1.54 14.30 21.17
N ASN A 154 2.07 15.27 21.92
CA ASN A 154 3.50 15.60 21.87
C ASN A 154 4.39 14.42 22.28
N ALA A 155 3.95 13.61 23.25
CA ALA A 155 4.70 12.42 23.66
C ALA A 155 4.75 11.38 22.52
N TYR A 156 3.63 11.17 21.83
CA TYR A 156 3.59 10.29 20.67
C TYR A 156 4.44 10.80 19.50
N TRP A 157 4.49 12.12 19.28
CA TRP A 157 5.38 12.72 18.27
C TRP A 157 6.85 12.50 18.59
N GLN A 158 7.26 12.63 19.86
CA GLN A 158 8.64 12.36 20.26
C GLN A 158 9.01 10.89 20.06
N ILE A 159 8.14 9.97 20.50
CA ILE A 159 8.33 8.53 20.27
C ILE A 159 8.49 8.23 18.78
N LEU A 160 7.63 8.82 17.94
CA LEU A 160 7.68 8.63 16.49
C LEU A 160 9.03 9.09 15.90
N ILE A 161 9.51 10.27 16.29
CA ILE A 161 10.80 10.80 15.79
C ILE A 161 11.95 9.89 16.21
N GLU A 162 12.02 9.52 17.49
CA GLU A 162 13.08 8.63 18.00
C GLU A 162 13.08 7.26 17.33
N LYS A 163 11.88 6.72 17.05
CA LYS A 163 11.72 5.40 16.45
C LYS A 163 12.00 5.42 14.96
N ILE A 164 11.54 6.43 14.23
CA ILE A 164 11.88 6.58 12.80
C ILE A 164 13.39 6.74 12.63
N ASP A 165 14.06 7.50 13.49
CA ASP A 165 15.53 7.67 13.41
C ASP A 165 16.26 6.33 13.58
N LYS A 166 15.83 5.50 14.54
CA LYS A 166 16.36 4.13 14.71
C LYS A 166 16.05 3.23 13.51
N LEU A 167 14.80 3.26 13.04
CA LEU A 167 14.35 2.43 11.93
C LEU A 167 15.01 2.81 10.60
N SER A 168 15.42 4.07 10.45
CA SER A 168 16.18 4.52 9.28
C SER A 168 17.56 3.86 9.16
N ASN A 169 18.08 3.32 10.27
CA ASN A 169 19.32 2.56 10.31
C ASN A 169 19.08 1.04 10.21
N ASP A 170 18.03 0.53 10.84
CA ASP A 170 17.63 -0.88 10.77
C ASP A 170 16.11 -1.04 10.84
N ALA A 171 15.50 -1.32 9.69
CA ALA A 171 14.06 -1.53 9.56
C ALA A 171 13.62 -3.00 9.81
N SER A 172 14.54 -3.89 10.22
CA SER A 172 14.24 -5.31 10.44
C SER A 172 13.14 -5.56 11.49
N GLU A 173 12.99 -4.65 12.45
CA GLU A 173 11.91 -4.72 13.44
C GLU A 173 10.52 -4.51 12.82
N LEU A 174 10.39 -3.66 11.79
CA LEU A 174 9.13 -3.44 11.09
C LEU A 174 8.69 -4.70 10.35
N LEU A 175 9.63 -5.41 9.72
CA LEU A 175 9.33 -6.65 9.01
C LEU A 175 8.80 -7.76 9.95
N LYS A 176 9.17 -7.73 11.23
CA LYS A 176 8.68 -8.65 12.26
C LYS A 176 7.30 -8.29 12.80
N GLY A 177 6.72 -7.17 12.38
CA GLY A 177 5.42 -6.69 12.85
C GLY A 177 5.48 -5.99 14.21
N ASN A 178 6.66 -5.54 14.65
CA ASN A 178 6.80 -4.85 15.93
C ASN A 178 6.16 -3.46 15.86
N GLN A 179 5.29 -3.17 16.82
CA GLN A 179 4.57 -1.91 16.88
C GLN A 179 5.48 -0.78 17.38
N ILE A 180 5.30 0.42 16.82
CA ILE A 180 5.99 1.62 17.29
C ILE A 180 5.26 2.25 18.49
N PHE A 181 3.93 2.23 18.45
CA PHE A 181 3.09 2.89 19.43
C PHE A 181 2.42 1.89 20.36
N HIS A 182 2.37 2.22 21.64
CA HIS A 182 1.63 1.48 22.65
C HIS A 182 0.71 2.46 23.39
N VAL A 183 -0.58 2.15 23.44
CA VAL A 183 -1.58 2.90 24.20
C VAL A 183 -2.15 1.93 25.22
N ALA A 184 -2.14 2.32 26.49
CA ALA A 184 -2.61 1.46 27.58
C ALA A 184 -4.12 1.18 27.40
N GLY A 185 -4.47 -0.10 27.24
CA GLY A 185 -5.87 -0.55 27.21
C GLY A 185 -6.59 -0.44 25.86
N ALA A 186 -5.88 -0.14 24.76
CA ALA A 186 -6.45 -0.14 23.41
C ALA A 186 -5.55 -0.88 22.42
N ASP A 187 -6.13 -1.84 21.68
CA ASP A 187 -5.47 -2.44 20.51
C ASP A 187 -5.52 -1.43 19.36
N ILE A 188 -4.45 -0.66 19.21
CA ILE A 188 -4.31 0.32 18.13
C ILE A 188 -4.05 -0.37 16.78
N LEU A 189 -3.59 -1.62 16.82
CA LEU A 189 -3.21 -2.34 15.63
C LEU A 189 -4.39 -3.17 15.10
N LYS A 190 -4.76 -2.88 13.86
CA LYS A 190 -5.83 -3.60 13.16
C LYS A 190 -5.24 -4.82 12.44
N LYS A 191 -5.44 -6.01 13.02
CA LYS A 191 -5.13 -7.30 12.38
C LYS A 191 -6.30 -7.70 11.48
N ASP A 192 -6.19 -7.36 10.20
CA ASP A 192 -7.12 -7.76 9.15
C ASP A 192 -6.40 -8.65 8.12
N VAL A 193 -7.14 -9.15 7.12
CA VAL A 193 -6.59 -10.04 6.07
C VAL A 193 -5.37 -9.43 5.37
N ILE A 194 -5.31 -8.09 5.24
CA ILE A 194 -4.16 -7.38 4.67
C ILE A 194 -2.97 -7.46 5.62
N TYR A 195 -3.17 -7.26 6.93
CA TYR A 195 -2.10 -7.46 7.92
C TYR A 195 -1.51 -8.86 7.83
N ASP A 196 -2.36 -9.89 7.82
CA ASP A 196 -1.90 -11.28 7.76
C ASP A 196 -1.09 -11.55 6.49
N CYS A 197 -1.54 -11.02 5.35
CA CYS A 197 -0.82 -11.13 4.08
C CYS A 197 0.53 -10.39 4.07
N LEU A 198 0.63 -9.22 4.70
CA LEU A 198 1.89 -8.45 4.74
C LEU A 198 2.99 -9.16 5.56
N PHE A 199 2.61 -9.89 6.61
CA PHE A 199 3.52 -10.55 7.54
C PHE A 199 3.63 -12.07 7.33
N GLU A 200 2.92 -12.63 6.35
CA GLU A 200 3.11 -14.01 5.94
C GLU A 200 4.55 -14.19 5.44
N THR A 201 5.24 -15.23 5.93
CA THR A 201 6.66 -15.46 5.66
C THR A 201 6.88 -15.80 4.19
N TYR A 202 7.45 -14.86 3.45
CA TYR A 202 7.88 -15.05 2.08
C TYR A 202 9.33 -14.56 1.92
N ASP A 203 10.27 -15.50 2.08
CA ASP A 203 11.72 -15.26 2.01
C ASP A 203 12.15 -14.40 0.81
N LYS A 204 11.46 -14.54 -0.33
CA LYS A 204 11.76 -13.83 -1.57
C LYS A 204 11.47 -12.32 -1.50
N PHE A 205 10.41 -11.93 -0.80
CA PHE A 205 10.01 -10.53 -0.68
C PHE A 205 10.71 -9.84 0.48
N ASP A 206 11.14 -10.57 1.52
CA ASP A 206 11.68 -9.98 2.74
C ASP A 206 12.93 -9.13 2.51
N ALA A 207 13.88 -9.60 1.70
CA ALA A 207 15.10 -8.86 1.41
C ALA A 207 14.82 -7.56 0.64
N LEU A 208 13.96 -7.61 -0.39
CA LEU A 208 13.60 -6.45 -1.19
C LEU A 208 12.72 -5.47 -0.40
N THR A 209 11.84 -5.98 0.46
CA THR A 209 10.97 -5.16 1.32
C THR A 209 11.80 -4.43 2.36
N LEU A 210 12.80 -5.09 2.94
CA LEU A 210 13.72 -4.46 3.90
C LEU A 210 14.53 -3.33 3.27
N GLN A 211 14.93 -3.47 2.00
CA GLN A 211 15.61 -2.40 1.27
C GLN A 211 14.69 -1.22 0.92
N ALA A 212 13.38 -1.46 0.80
CA ALA A 212 12.38 -0.45 0.48
C ALA A 212 11.81 0.29 1.71
N LEU A 213 12.06 -0.23 2.93
CA LEU A 213 11.68 0.38 4.22
C LEU A 213 12.72 1.40 4.68
#